data_AF-A0A853LKG0-F1
#
_entry.id   AF-A0A853LKG0-F1
#
_cell.length_a   1.000
_cell.length_b   1.000
_cell.length_c   1.000
_cell.angle_alpha   90.00
_cell.angle_beta   90.00
_cell.angle_gamma   90.00
#
_symmetry.space_group_name_H-M   'P 1'
#
loop_
_entity.id
_entity.type
_entity.pdbx_description
1 polymer ?
#
loop_
_entity_poly.entity_id
_entity_poly.type
_entity_poly.pdbx_seq_one_letter_code
_entity_poly.pdbx_strand_id
1 'polypeptide(L)'
;MDLKLSSETEQAYLNIVSTFRNALNDQLKTITGMSSLGSPGTLPSATQTKNNLELDISGLSGIEQSINQYLSYLDQFSATVKAASNRLIGSG
;
A
#
# COMPACT_ATOMS: atom_id res chain seq x y z
N MET A 1 -9.27 -35.31 7.76
CA MET A 1 -9.47 -34.28 8.80
C MET A 1 -9.45 -32.96 8.09
N ASP A 2 -10.52 -32.17 8.19
CA ASP A 2 -10.49 -30.77 7.76
C ASP A 2 -9.41 -30.03 8.55
N LEU A 3 -8.59 -29.23 7.87
CA LEU A 3 -7.53 -28.45 8.50
C LEU A 3 -8.20 -27.33 9.33
N LYS A 4 -8.48 -27.58 10.62
CA LYS A 4 -8.92 -26.52 11.53
C LYS A 4 -7.77 -25.53 11.69
N LEU A 5 -7.90 -24.37 11.06
CA LEU A 5 -6.99 -23.24 11.30
C LEU A 5 -7.20 -22.78 12.74
N SER A 6 -6.14 -22.62 13.53
CA SER A 6 -6.28 -22.03 14.85
C SER A 6 -6.48 -20.51 14.72
N SER A 7 -7.22 -19.91 15.66
CA SER A 7 -7.39 -18.45 15.69
C SER A 7 -6.05 -17.71 15.79
N GLU A 8 -5.03 -18.29 16.44
CA GLU A 8 -3.69 -17.71 16.47
C GLU A 8 -3.04 -17.67 15.08
N THR A 9 -3.27 -18.71 14.27
CA THR A 9 -2.74 -18.79 12.92
C THR A 9 -3.40 -17.74 12.01
N GLU A 10 -4.72 -17.57 12.08
CA GLU A 10 -5.42 -16.48 11.38
C GLU A 10 -4.83 -15.12 11.75
N GLN A 11 -4.68 -14.86 13.05
CA GLN A 11 -4.17 -13.59 13.54
C GLN A 11 -2.74 -13.32 13.06
N ALA A 12 -1.88 -14.35 13.02
CA ALA A 12 -0.52 -14.22 12.51
C ALA A 12 -0.49 -13.80 11.03
N TYR A 13 -1.31 -14.43 10.18
CA TYR A 13 -1.43 -14.05 8.76
C TYR A 13 -1.92 -12.61 8.60
N LEU A 14 -3.01 -12.24 9.29
CA LEU A 14 -3.56 -10.89 9.22
C LEU A 14 -2.57 -9.84 9.76
N ASN A 15 -1.79 -10.16 10.80
CA ASN A 15 -0.77 -9.27 11.33
C ASN A 15 0.37 -9.00 10.34
N ILE A 16 0.79 -10.01 9.57
CA ILE A 16 1.83 -9.83 8.53
C ILE A 16 1.33 -8.86 7.46
N VAL A 17 0.10 -9.06 6.97
CA VAL A 17 -0.51 -8.16 5.97
C VAL A 17 -0.65 -6.75 6.52
N SER A 18 -1.15 -6.61 7.74
CA SER A 18 -1.32 -5.32 8.42
C SER A 18 0.01 -4.58 8.60
N THR A 19 1.06 -5.28 9.04
CA THR A 19 2.41 -4.70 9.21
C THR A 19 2.90 -4.08 7.92
N PHE A 20 2.83 -4.83 6.82
CA PHE A 20 3.30 -4.35 5.53
C PHE A 20 2.43 -3.22 4.96
N ARG A 21 1.10 -3.34 5.08
CA ARG A 21 0.16 -2.28 4.70
C ARG A 21 0.46 -0.97 5.42
N ASN A 22 0.73 -1.03 6.73
CA ASN A 22 1.05 0.16 7.52
C ASN A 22 2.36 0.80 7.07
N ALA A 23 3.40 0.01 6.83
CA ALA A 23 4.68 0.52 6.31
C ALA A 23 4.50 1.23 4.96
N LEU A 24 3.71 0.66 4.05
CA LEU A 24 3.39 1.30 2.76
C LEU A 24 2.60 2.60 2.92
N ASN A 25 1.61 2.60 3.81
CA ASN A 25 0.80 3.78 4.08
C ASN A 25 1.62 4.92 4.70
N ASP A 26 2.58 4.60 5.56
CA ASP A 26 3.48 5.61 6.14
C ASP A 26 4.43 6.16 5.08
N GLN A 27 4.96 5.32 4.18
CA GLN A 27 5.74 5.79 3.03
C GLN A 27 4.91 6.68 2.09
N LEU A 28 3.64 6.34 1.86
CA LEU A 28 2.72 7.18 1.08
C LEU A 28 2.57 8.55 1.72
N LYS A 29 2.33 8.62 3.04
CA LYS A 29 2.25 9.91 3.76
C LYS A 29 3.52 10.72 3.59
N THR A 30 4.69 10.10 3.67
CA THR A 30 5.98 10.78 3.43
C THR A 30 6.04 11.38 2.03
N ILE A 31 5.63 10.62 1.00
CA ILE A 31 5.64 11.07 -0.40
C ILE A 31 4.64 12.21 -0.62
N THR A 32 3.38 12.03 -0.21
CA THR A 32 2.33 13.05 -0.35
C THR A 32 2.59 14.30 0.48
N GLY A 33 3.38 14.16 1.56
CA GLY A 33 3.77 15.25 2.45
C GLY A 33 5.03 15.98 2.01
N MET A 34 5.70 15.54 0.94
CA MET A 34 6.80 16.30 0.36
C MET A 34 6.30 17.65 -0.14
N SER A 35 6.96 18.72 0.29
CA SER A 35 6.81 20.02 -0.33
C SER A 35 7.33 19.99 -1.78
N SER A 36 6.97 21.00 -2.58
CA SER A 36 7.51 21.20 -3.94
C SER A 36 9.02 20.98 -3.96
N LEU A 37 9.54 20.35 -5.02
CA LEU A 37 10.96 19.99 -5.22
C LEU A 37 11.93 21.19 -5.35
N GLY A 38 11.52 22.37 -4.91
CA GLY A 38 12.28 23.61 -4.99
C GLY A 38 12.31 24.23 -6.39
N SER A 39 13.17 25.22 -6.57
CA SER A 39 13.43 25.85 -7.87
C SER A 39 14.56 25.13 -8.59
N PRO A 40 14.37 24.65 -9.83
CA PRO A 40 15.41 23.98 -10.60
C PRO A 40 16.38 24.96 -11.30
N GLY A 41 16.24 26.27 -11.09
CA GLY A 41 16.96 27.31 -11.84
C GLY A 41 16.28 27.63 -13.17
N THR A 42 17.05 28.13 -14.14
CA THR A 42 16.53 28.64 -15.43
C THR A 42 16.75 27.70 -16.61
N LEU A 43 17.48 26.59 -16.41
CA LEU A 43 17.73 25.64 -17.49
C LEU A 43 16.44 24.87 -17.85
N PRO A 44 16.05 24.82 -19.14
CA PRO A 44 14.85 24.11 -19.55
C PRO A 44 14.86 22.62 -19.16
N SER A 45 16.01 21.96 -19.26
CA SER A 45 16.17 20.55 -18.87
C SER A 45 15.93 20.33 -17.38
N ALA A 46 16.39 21.26 -16.52
CA ALA A 46 16.17 21.17 -15.09
C ALA A 46 14.70 21.36 -14.73
N THR A 47 14.00 22.28 -15.43
CA THR A 47 12.55 22.46 -15.30
C THR A 47 11.78 21.21 -15.73
N GLN A 48 12.16 20.61 -16.86
CA GLN A 48 11.54 19.39 -17.35
C GLN A 48 11.75 18.22 -16.37
N THR A 49 12.96 18.04 -15.84
CA THR A 49 13.24 17.01 -14.84
C THR A 49 12.37 17.18 -13.60
N LYS A 50 12.24 18.42 -13.08
CA LYS A 50 11.36 18.69 -11.95
C LYS A 50 9.91 18.27 -12.27
N ASN A 51 9.37 18.71 -13.40
CA ASN A 51 7.99 18.42 -13.77
C ASN A 51 7.76 16.91 -13.93
N ASN A 52 8.71 16.19 -14.52
CA ASN A 52 8.63 14.74 -14.64
C ASN A 52 8.59 14.06 -13.26
N LEU A 53 9.44 14.47 -12.32
CA LEU A 53 9.44 13.92 -10.97
C LEU A 53 8.14 14.24 -10.21
N GLU A 54 7.57 15.43 -10.38
CA GLU A 54 6.27 15.78 -9.80
C GLU A 54 5.13 14.95 -10.39
N LEU A 55 5.19 14.62 -11.68
CA LEU A 55 4.26 13.70 -12.35
C LEU A 55 4.47 12.25 -11.91
N ASP A 56 5.71 11.81 -11.71
CA ASP A 56 6.02 10.47 -11.18
C ASP A 56 5.46 10.30 -9.77
N ILE A 57 5.36 11.38 -8.98
CA ILE A 57 4.73 11.37 -7.66
C ILE A 57 3.20 11.37 -7.77
N SER A 58 2.63 12.42 -8.38
CA SER A 58 1.22 12.80 -8.24
C SER A 58 0.38 12.60 -9.51
N GLY A 59 1.00 12.22 -10.62
CA GLY A 59 0.32 11.99 -11.89
C GLY A 59 -0.70 10.84 -11.80
N LEU A 60 -1.55 10.73 -12.82
CA LEU A 60 -2.60 9.70 -12.89
C LEU A 60 -2.06 8.26 -12.79
N SER A 61 -0.81 8.05 -13.19
CA SER A 61 -0.07 6.79 -13.06
C SER A 61 1.12 6.90 -12.09
N GLY A 62 1.11 7.92 -11.24
CA GLY A 62 2.17 8.20 -10.28
C GLY A 62 2.22 7.21 -9.12
N ILE A 63 3.25 7.38 -8.30
CA ILE A 63 3.52 6.55 -7.13
C ILE A 63 2.35 6.61 -6.14
N GLU A 64 1.74 7.78 -5.94
CA GLU A 64 0.58 7.92 -5.03
C GLU A 64 -0.57 7.02 -5.43
N GLN A 65 -0.95 7.05 -6.71
CA GLN A 65 -2.04 6.23 -7.24
C GLN A 65 -1.70 4.74 -7.17
N SER A 66 -0.46 4.37 -7.49
CA SER A 66 0.01 2.98 -7.44
C SER A 66 -0.02 2.41 -6.02
N ILE A 67 0.46 3.17 -5.02
CA ILE A 67 0.41 2.74 -3.62
C ILE A 67 -1.04 2.66 -3.13
N ASN A 68 -1.89 3.64 -3.46
CA ASN A 68 -3.31 3.62 -3.08
C ASN A 68 -4.04 2.37 -3.61
N GLN A 69 -3.81 2.00 -4.87
CA GLN A 69 -4.38 0.78 -5.45
C GLN A 69 -3.90 -0.47 -4.71
N TYR A 70 -2.62 -0.52 -4.37
CA TYR A 70 -2.06 -1.67 -3.66
C TYR A 70 -2.54 -1.76 -2.21
N LEU A 71 -2.69 -0.63 -1.51
CA LEU A 71 -3.32 -0.59 -0.18
C LEU A 71 -4.77 -1.12 -0.24
N SER A 72 -5.55 -0.70 -1.24
CA SER A 72 -6.90 -1.23 -1.46
C SER A 72 -6.90 -2.74 -1.73
N TYR A 73 -5.92 -3.24 -2.48
CA TYR A 73 -5.75 -4.68 -2.69
C TYR A 73 -5.44 -5.40 -1.38
N LEU A 74 -4.54 -4.88 -0.54
CA LEU A 74 -4.19 -5.48 0.75
C LEU A 74 -5.38 -5.52 1.72
N ASP A 75 -6.27 -4.53 1.66
CA ASP A 75 -7.52 -4.52 2.41
C ASP A 75 -8.48 -5.64 1.95
N GLN A 76 -8.66 -5.81 0.64
CA GLN A 76 -9.46 -6.90 0.07
C GLN A 76 -8.86 -8.28 0.35
N PHE A 77 -7.54 -8.38 0.28
CA PHE A 77 -6.81 -9.61 0.59
C PHE A 77 -7.00 -9.98 2.06
N SER A 78 -6.84 -9.04 2.99
CA SER A 78 -7.08 -9.25 4.42
C SER A 78 -8.50 -9.71 4.71
N ALA A 79 -9.50 -9.07 4.07
CA ALA A 79 -10.90 -9.46 4.19
C ALA A 79 -11.16 -10.89 3.68
N THR A 80 -10.51 -11.27 2.57
CA THR A 80 -10.61 -12.61 1.98
C THR A 80 -10.00 -13.66 2.90
N VAL A 81 -8.80 -13.42 3.43
CA VAL A 81 -8.12 -14.31 4.39
C VAL A 81 -9.00 -14.49 5.63
N LYS A 82 -9.51 -13.40 6.21
CA LYS A 82 -10.40 -13.47 7.37
C LYS A 82 -11.67 -14.27 7.09
N ALA A 83 -12.30 -14.07 5.93
CA ALA A 83 -13.49 -14.82 5.54
C ALA A 83 -13.21 -16.32 5.36
N ALA A 84 -12.07 -16.67 4.77
CA ALA A 84 -11.64 -18.06 4.62
C ALA A 84 -11.33 -18.71 5.98
N SER A 85 -10.57 -18.03 6.84
CA SER A 85 -10.24 -18.50 8.19
C SER A 85 -11.48 -18.73 9.04
N ASN A 86 -12.43 -17.79 9.06
CA ASN A 86 -13.69 -17.95 9.79
C ASN A 86 -14.49 -19.16 9.34
N ARG A 87 -14.51 -19.47 8.03
CA ARG A 87 -15.14 -20.68 7.51
C ARG A 87 -14.43 -21.93 8.03
N LEU A 88 -13.11 -21.97 8.00
CA LEU A 88 -12.33 -23.13 8.48
C LEU A 88 -12.45 -23.35 9.99
N ILE A 89 -12.56 -22.27 10.78
CA ILE A 89 -12.77 -22.34 12.23
C ILE A 89 -14.20 -22.81 12.55
N GLY A 90 -15.22 -22.25 11.87
CA GLY A 90 -16.62 -22.53 12.15
C GLY A 90 -17.17 -23.83 11.53
N SER A 91 -16.45 -24.45 10.59
CA SER A 91 -16.89 -25.67 9.90
C SER A 91 -16.49 -26.97 10.62
N GLY A 92 -16.12 -26.93 11.91
CA GLY A 92 -15.82 -28.16 12.65
C GLY A 92 -16.15 -28.15 14.12
#